data_AF-A0A6B1DWE5-F1
#
_entry.id   AF-A0A6B1DWE5-F1
#
_cell.length_a   1.000
_cell.length_b   1.000
_cell.length_c   1.000
_cell.angle_alpha   90.00
_cell.angle_beta   90.00
_cell.angle_gamma   90.00
#
_symmetry.space_group_name_H-M   'P 1'
#
loop_
_entity.id
_entity.type
_entity.pdbx_description
1 polymer ?
#
loop_
_entity_poly.entity_id
_entity_poly.type
_entity_poly.pdbx_seq_one_letter_code
_entity_poly.pdbx_strand_id
1 'polypeptide(L)' 'MERPAARIVGSGPDHLNIFESLCRESSATGKLFADAQHAAIAIEHGCTIVFTDSDFNRFLGLRW' A
#
# COMPACT_ATOMS: atom_id res chain seq x y z
N MET A 1 12.64 15.63 17.30
CA MET A 1 12.38 16.51 16.13
C MET A 1 10.93 16.29 15.73
N GLU A 2 10.04 17.22 16.06
CA GLU A 2 8.65 17.16 15.62
C GLU A 2 8.56 17.52 14.13
N ARG A 3 7.72 16.80 13.39
CA ARG A 3 7.45 17.04 11.97
C ARG A 3 5.96 17.32 11.80
N PRO A 4 5.46 18.53 12.09
CA PRO A 4 4.02 18.81 12.13
C PRO A 4 3.31 18.57 10.80
N ALA A 5 4.04 18.60 9.68
CA ALA A 5 3.52 18.32 8.35
C ALA A 5 3.58 16.82 7.95
N ALA A 6 4.06 15.93 8.82
CA ALA A 6 4.21 14.52 8.51
C ALA A 6 3.80 13.63 9.68
N ARG A 7 3.00 12.61 9.40
CA ARG A 7 2.58 11.60 10.38
C ARG A 7 3.03 10.22 9.90
N ILE A 8 3.61 9.44 10.82
CA ILE A 8 3.87 8.02 10.57
C ILE A 8 2.54 7.29 10.62
N VAL A 9 2.23 6.54 9.58
CA VAL A 9 1.06 5.66 9.51
C VAL A 9 1.53 4.21 9.45
N GLY A 10 0.75 3.32 10.04
CA GLY A 10 0.97 1.88 10.01
C GLY A 10 -0.33 1.16 9.71
N SER A 11 -0.25 -0.17 9.68
CA SER A 11 -1.41 -1.04 9.47
C SER A 11 -2.48 -0.83 10.54
N GLY A 12 -3.69 -0.60 10.09
CA GLY A 12 -4.91 -0.59 10.89
C GLY A 12 -5.62 -1.94 10.87
N PRO A 13 -6.88 -1.98 11.36
CA PRO A 13 -7.63 -3.22 11.51
C PRO A 13 -7.98 -3.93 10.19
N ASP A 14 -8.17 -3.18 9.10
CA ASP A 14 -8.59 -3.73 7.80
C ASP A 14 -7.40 -4.04 6.88
N HIS A 15 -6.19 -3.64 7.29
CA HIS A 15 -4.96 -3.82 6.53
C HIS A 15 -4.79 -5.25 5.97
N LEU A 16 -4.99 -6.29 6.79
CA LEU A 16 -4.78 -7.68 6.34
C LEU A 16 -5.78 -8.09 5.24
N ASN A 17 -7.03 -7.65 5.35
CA ASN A 17 -8.06 -7.94 4.34
C ASN A 17 -7.69 -7.29 3.00
N ILE A 18 -7.28 -6.01 3.03
CA ILE A 18 -6.85 -5.27 1.83
C ILE A 18 -5.60 -5.92 1.24
N PHE A 19 -4.60 -6.21 2.08
CA PHE A 19 -3.35 -6.85 1.66
C PHE A 19 -3.57 -8.21 0.99
N GLU A 20 -4.40 -9.07 1.57
CA GLU A 20 -4.73 -10.36 0.97
C GLU A 20 -5.44 -10.22 -0.39
N SER A 21 -6.38 -9.26 -0.51
CA SER A 21 -7.06 -8.97 -1.78
C SER A 21 -6.04 -8.55 -2.84
N LEU A 22 -5.17 -7.58 -2.51
CA LEU A 22 -4.13 -7.10 -3.40
C LEU A 22 -3.17 -8.21 -3.83
N CYS A 23 -2.75 -9.08 -2.91
CA CYS A 23 -1.87 -10.20 -3.23
C CYS A 23 -2.52 -11.18 -4.21
N ARG A 24 -3.80 -11.51 -4.01
CA ARG A 24 -4.54 -12.41 -4.89
C ARG A 24 -4.77 -11.80 -6.28
N GLU A 25 -5.20 -10.54 -6.33
CA GLU A 25 -5.52 -9.84 -7.57
C GLU A 25 -4.27 -9.57 -8.43
N SER A 26 -3.14 -9.21 -7.80
CA SER A 26 -1.89 -8.95 -8.51
C SER A 26 -1.04 -10.20 -8.76
N SER A 27 -1.47 -11.37 -8.26
CA SER A 27 -0.65 -12.60 -8.22
C SER A 27 0.74 -12.33 -7.62
N ALA A 28 0.75 -11.64 -6.47
CA ALA A 28 1.98 -11.16 -5.84
C ALA A 28 2.93 -12.31 -5.50
N THR A 29 4.19 -12.16 -5.91
CA THR A 29 5.28 -13.06 -5.57
C THR A 29 6.57 -12.25 -5.33
N GLY A 30 7.46 -12.76 -4.48
CA GLY A 30 8.75 -12.13 -4.19
C GLY A 30 8.59 -10.68 -3.71
N LYS A 31 9.22 -9.73 -4.42
CA LYS A 31 9.19 -8.30 -4.11
C LYS A 31 7.78 -7.72 -4.04
N LEU A 32 6.83 -8.23 -4.81
CA LEU A 32 5.46 -7.71 -4.87
C LEU A 32 4.72 -7.83 -3.54
N PHE A 33 5.12 -8.75 -2.64
CA PHE A 33 4.54 -8.77 -1.29
C PHE A 33 4.86 -7.51 -0.49
N ALA A 34 6.09 -6.98 -0.63
CA ALA A 34 6.45 -5.74 0.04
C ALA A 34 5.71 -4.54 -0.59
N ASP A 35 5.52 -4.54 -1.91
CA ASP A 35 4.78 -3.48 -2.60
C ASP A 35 3.29 -3.52 -2.23
N ALA A 36 2.70 -4.71 -2.14
CA ALA A 36 1.32 -4.90 -1.68
C ALA A 36 1.11 -4.44 -0.24
N GLN A 37 2.11 -4.62 0.64
CA GLN A 37 2.08 -4.11 2.01
C GLN A 37 2.00 -2.58 2.05
N HIS A 38 2.81 -1.89 1.23
CA HIS A 38 2.77 -0.43 1.14
C HIS A 38 1.45 0.07 0.52
N ALA A 39 0.98 -0.61 -0.53
CA ALA A 39 -0.28 -0.30 -1.18
C ALA A 39 -1.48 -0.46 -0.23
N ALA A 40 -1.49 -1.51 0.59
CA ALA A 40 -2.56 -1.74 1.58
C ALA A 40 -2.63 -0.62 2.62
N ILE A 41 -1.50 -0.17 3.17
CA ILE A 41 -1.46 0.96 4.10
C ILE A 41 -1.96 2.24 3.40
N ALA A 42 -1.56 2.48 2.16
CA ALA A 42 -2.01 3.65 1.42
C ALA A 42 -3.53 3.64 1.20
N ILE A 43 -4.09 2.50 0.76
CA ILE A 43 -5.53 2.33 0.53
C ILE A 43 -6.32 2.47 1.84
N GLU A 44 -5.88 1.81 2.90
CA GLU A 44 -6.56 1.84 4.21
C GLU A 44 -6.69 3.27 4.76
N HIS A 45 -5.64 4.09 4.60
CA HIS A 45 -5.65 5.48 5.05
C HIS A 45 -6.17 6.47 3.99
N GLY A 46 -6.61 6.00 2.82
CA GLY A 46 -7.07 6.86 1.72
C GLY A 46 -5.98 7.76 1.14
N CYS A 47 -4.71 7.39 1.30
CA CYS A 47 -3.55 8.13 0.85
C CYS A 47 -3.26 7.91 -0.63
N THR A 48 -2.64 8.90 -1.28
CA THR A 48 -1.98 8.71 -2.57
C THR A 48 -0.54 8.30 -2.31
N ILE A 49 -0.08 7.24 -2.96
CA ILE A 49 1.31 6.79 -2.88
C ILE A 49 2.14 7.54 -3.92
N VAL A 50 3.40 7.84 -3.61
CA VAL A 50 4.34 8.40 -4.58
C VAL A 50 5.49 7.41 -4.70
N PHE A 51 5.67 6.84 -5.89
CA PHE A 51 6.72 5.86 -6.18
C PHE A 51 7.38 6.16 -7.53
N THR A 52 8.55 5.56 -7.76
CA THR A 52 9.25 5.57 -9.06
C THR A 52 9.12 4.26 -9.82
N ASP A 53 8.48 3.26 -9.22
CA ASP A 53 8.36 1.90 -9.72
C ASP A 53 6.99 1.62 -10.35
N SER A 54 6.95 1.29 -11.64
CA SER A 54 5.70 1.01 -12.34
C SER A 54 4.97 -0.25 -11.87
N ASP A 55 5.59 -1.12 -11.07
CA ASP A 55 4.95 -2.34 -10.54
C ASP A 55 3.70 -2.03 -9.72
N PHE A 56 3.65 -0.86 -9.09
CA PHE A 56 2.47 -0.43 -8.34
C PHE A 56 1.23 -0.34 -9.22
N ASN A 57 1.38 -0.20 -10.55
CA ASN A 57 0.29 -0.16 -11.52
C ASN A 57 -0.69 -1.35 -11.45
N ARG A 58 -0.27 -2.42 -10.77
CA ARG A 58 -0.99 -3.69 -10.61
C ARG A 58 -1.98 -3.69 -9.43
N PHE A 59 -1.91 -2.73 -8.53
CA PHE A 59 -2.77 -2.69 -7.34
C PHE A 59 -4.04 -1.88 -7.62
N LEU A 60 -5.17 -2.58 -7.74
CA LEU A 60 -6.47 -1.96 -7.93
C LEU A 60 -6.88 -1.15 -6.69
N GLY A 61 -7.49 0.01 -6.91
CA GLY A 61 -7.91 0.92 -5.84
C GLY A 61 -6.80 1.79 -5.25
N LEU A 62 -5.53 1.56 -5.63
CA LEU A 62 -4.42 2.41 -5.25
C LEU A 62 -4.42 3.71 -6.07
N ARG A 63 -4.20 4.84 -5.40
CA ARG A 63 -3.99 6.14 -6.02
C ARG A 63 -2.51 6.44 -6.08
N TRP A 64 -2.00 6.79 -7.27
CA TRP A 64 -0.61 7.18 -7.50
C TRP A 64 -0.49 8.44 -8.34
#